data_AF-Q44959-F1
#
_entry.id   AF-Q44959-F1
#
_cell.length_a   1.000
_cell.length_b   1.000
_cell.length_c   1.000
_cell.angle_alpha   90.00
_cell.angle_beta   90.00
_cell.angle_gamma   90.00
#
_symmetry.space_group_name_H-M   'P 1'
#
loop_
_entity.id
_entity.type
_entity.pdbx_description
1 polymer ?
#
loop_
_entity_poly.entity_id
_entity_poly.type
_entity_poly.pdbx_seq_one_letter_code
_entity_poly.pdbx_strand_id
1 'polypeptide(L)'
;MKKYLLGIGLILALIACKQNVSSLDEKNSVSVDLPGEMKVLVSKEKDKDGKYSLMATVDKLELKGTSDKSNGSGTLEGEKSDKSKAKLTISEDLSKTTFEIFKEDGKTLVSKKVNSKDKSSIEEKFNAKGELSEKTILRANGTRLEYTEIKSDGTGKAKEALKDFALEGTLAADKTTLKVTEGTVVLSKHIPNSGEITVELNDSNSTQATKKTGKWDSNTSTLTISVNSKKTKNIVFTKEDTITVQKYDSAGTNLEGNAVEIKTLDELKNALK
;
A
#
# COMPACT_ATOMS: atom_id res chain seq x y z
N MET A 1 18.61 6.76 -44.30
CA MET A 1 20.04 6.77 -43.90
C MET A 1 20.19 7.57 -42.62
N LYS A 2 20.93 7.01 -41.63
CA LYS A 2 21.43 7.60 -40.36
C LYS A 2 20.41 7.68 -39.20
N LYS A 3 20.67 7.20 -37.99
CA LYS A 3 21.71 6.34 -37.39
C LYS A 3 21.10 5.71 -36.12
N TYR A 4 21.35 4.42 -35.92
CA TYR A 4 21.01 3.65 -34.72
C TYR A 4 22.03 3.85 -33.60
N LEU A 5 21.60 3.50 -32.39
CA LEU A 5 22.39 2.98 -31.26
C LEU A 5 23.43 3.92 -30.62
N LEU A 6 23.06 4.49 -29.47
CA LEU A 6 23.96 4.51 -28.33
C LEU A 6 23.18 4.01 -27.10
N GLY A 7 23.41 2.74 -26.78
CA GLY A 7 23.05 2.18 -25.49
C GLY A 7 23.92 2.82 -24.41
N ILE A 8 23.28 3.40 -23.40
CA ILE A 8 23.91 3.66 -22.12
C ILE A 8 23.30 2.66 -21.16
N GLY A 9 23.85 1.45 -21.17
CA GLY A 9 23.73 0.55 -20.04
C GLY A 9 24.58 1.15 -18.93
N LEU A 10 23.94 1.90 -18.02
CA LEU A 10 24.56 2.31 -16.78
C LEU A 10 24.68 1.05 -15.91
N ILE A 11 25.80 0.34 -16.06
CA ILE A 11 26.18 -0.75 -15.17
C ILE A 11 26.47 -0.10 -13.82
N LEU A 12 25.51 -0.16 -12.90
CA LEU A 12 25.76 0.04 -11.48
C LEU A 12 26.68 -1.09 -11.02
N ALA A 13 27.98 -0.83 -11.05
CA ALA A 13 28.95 -1.64 -10.32
C ALA A 13 28.67 -1.41 -8.83
N LEU A 14 28.08 -2.41 -8.16
CA LEU A 14 28.12 -2.53 -6.71
C LEU A 14 29.57 -2.74 -6.31
N ILE A 15 30.29 -1.63 -6.13
CA ILE A 15 31.55 -1.64 -5.40
C ILE A 15 31.12 -1.79 -3.95
N ALA A 16 31.28 -2.98 -3.39
CA ALA A 16 31.38 -3.17 -1.95
C ALA A 16 32.66 -2.45 -1.49
N CYS A 17 32.64 -1.11 -1.48
CA CYS A 17 33.59 -0.33 -0.74
C CYS A 17 33.42 -0.82 0.69
N LYS A 18 34.48 -1.41 1.25
CA LYS A 18 34.64 -1.57 2.69
C LYS A 18 34.60 -0.15 3.26
N GLN A 19 33.39 0.35 3.54
CA GLN A 19 33.19 1.71 3.98
C GLN A 19 33.89 1.83 5.33
N ASN A 20 34.90 2.69 5.41
CA ASN A 20 35.53 3.08 6.68
C ASN A 20 34.55 3.97 7.43
N VAL A 21 33.44 3.40 7.90
CA VAL A 21 32.49 4.09 8.76
C VAL A 21 33.05 4.04 10.17
N SER A 22 33.27 5.23 10.75
CA SER A 22 33.68 5.36 12.15
C SER A 22 32.67 4.65 13.05
N SER A 23 33.11 4.05 14.16
CA SER A 23 32.19 3.53 15.16
C SER A 23 31.32 4.66 15.70
N LEU A 24 30.01 4.61 15.46
CA LEU A 24 29.06 5.59 15.98
C LEU A 24 28.45 5.11 17.28
N ASP A 25 28.34 6.02 18.24
CA ASP A 25 27.64 5.87 19.50
C ASP A 25 26.86 7.15 19.85
N GLU A 26 26.08 7.14 20.93
CA GLU A 26 25.29 8.30 21.35
C GLU A 26 26.12 9.56 21.67
N LYS A 27 27.42 9.41 21.98
CA LYS A 27 28.29 10.53 22.35
C LYS A 27 28.82 11.24 21.11
N ASN A 28 29.10 10.52 20.04
CA ASN A 28 29.70 11.06 18.82
C ASN A 28 28.73 11.23 17.63
N SER A 29 27.44 10.93 17.83
CA SER A 29 26.41 11.01 16.80
C SER A 29 25.16 11.80 17.22
N VAL A 30 24.32 12.10 16.25
CA VAL A 30 22.97 12.65 16.41
C VAL A 30 21.97 11.61 15.92
N SER A 31 20.96 11.29 16.74
CA SER A 31 19.86 10.42 16.34
C SER A 31 18.78 11.20 15.61
N VAL A 32 18.36 10.70 14.45
CA VAL A 32 17.29 11.26 13.63
C VAL A 32 16.18 10.22 13.48
N ASP A 33 14.95 10.59 13.83
CA ASP A 33 13.78 9.74 13.65
C ASP A 33 13.32 9.77 12.18
N LEU A 34 12.91 8.60 11.66
CA LEU A 34 12.57 8.40 10.26
C LEU A 34 11.18 7.73 10.10
N PRO A 35 10.53 7.88 8.92
CA PRO A 35 9.34 7.11 8.57
C PRO A 35 9.54 5.60 8.75
N GLY A 36 8.51 4.93 9.30
CA GLY A 36 8.55 3.50 9.59
C GLY A 36 9.15 3.13 10.94
N GLU A 37 9.10 4.06 11.91
CA GLU A 37 9.63 3.86 13.28
C GLU A 37 11.12 3.53 13.32
N MET A 38 11.85 3.96 12.29
CA MET A 38 13.29 3.77 12.18
C MET A 38 14.05 4.97 12.76
N LYS A 39 15.30 4.72 13.14
CA LYS A 39 16.25 5.77 13.52
C LYS A 39 17.55 5.60 12.75
N VAL A 40 18.19 6.73 12.45
CA VAL A 40 19.55 6.77 11.92
C VAL A 40 20.43 7.62 12.82
N LEU A 41 21.62 7.13 13.12
CA LEU A 41 22.69 7.87 13.77
C LEU A 41 23.55 8.52 12.69
N VAL A 42 23.82 9.81 12.87
CA VAL A 42 24.66 10.62 11.96
C VAL A 42 25.86 11.13 12.75
N SER A 43 27.08 10.98 12.22
CA SER A 43 28.26 11.55 12.88
C SER A 43 28.14 13.05 13.08
N LYS A 44 28.67 13.57 14.19
CA LYS A 44 28.75 15.03 14.42
C LYS A 44 29.76 15.72 13.50
N GLU A 45 30.79 14.98 13.10
CA GLU A 45 31.88 15.47 12.27
C GLU A 45 31.97 14.69 10.95
N LYS A 46 32.63 15.30 9.97
CA LYS A 46 32.94 14.66 8.70
C LYS A 46 34.14 13.72 8.86
N ASP A 47 34.12 12.63 8.11
CA ASP A 47 35.24 11.72 7.94
C ASP A 47 36.36 12.36 7.10
N LYS A 48 37.45 11.60 6.90
CA LYS A 48 38.61 12.02 6.10
C LYS A 48 38.27 12.36 4.64
N ASP A 49 37.14 11.87 4.13
CA ASP A 49 36.68 12.08 2.76
C ASP A 49 35.64 13.24 2.71
N GLY A 50 35.42 13.95 3.83
CA GLY A 50 34.56 15.11 3.91
C GLY A 50 33.07 14.78 4.03
N LYS A 51 32.72 13.53 4.38
CA LYS A 51 31.35 13.01 4.45
C LYS A 51 30.93 12.68 5.88
N TYR A 52 29.64 12.70 6.16
CA TYR A 52 29.08 12.23 7.43
C TYR A 52 28.92 10.72 7.40
N SER A 53 29.29 10.04 8.48
CA SER A 53 29.02 8.61 8.68
C SER A 53 27.57 8.42 9.12
N LEU A 54 26.92 7.38 8.60
CA LEU A 54 25.56 6.98 8.92
C LEU A 54 25.54 5.55 9.47
N MET A 55 24.72 5.32 10.50
CA MET A 55 24.46 3.98 11.02
C MET A 55 22.99 3.83 11.40
N ALA A 56 22.37 2.71 11.02
CA ALA A 56 21.01 2.36 11.42
C ALA A 56 20.95 0.88 11.76
N THR A 57 20.01 0.49 12.62
CA THR A 57 19.68 -0.93 12.85
C THR A 57 18.25 -1.19 12.41
N VAL A 58 18.05 -2.10 11.46
CA VAL A 58 16.74 -2.50 10.95
C VAL A 58 16.63 -4.01 11.09
N ASP A 59 15.61 -4.53 11.77
CA ASP A 59 15.41 -5.97 12.00
C ASP A 59 16.66 -6.69 12.56
N LYS A 60 17.36 -6.05 13.51
CA LYS A 60 18.62 -6.51 14.12
C LYS A 60 19.81 -6.57 13.14
N LEU A 61 19.68 -6.03 11.93
CA LEU A 61 20.77 -5.86 10.97
C LEU A 61 21.33 -4.44 11.08
N GLU A 62 22.63 -4.35 11.38
CA GLU A 62 23.36 -3.08 11.33
C GLU A 62 23.63 -2.70 9.87
N LEU A 63 23.28 -1.47 9.52
CA LEU A 63 23.50 -0.86 8.22
C LEU A 63 24.42 0.34 8.39
N LYS A 64 25.37 0.50 7.48
CA LYS A 64 26.37 1.56 7.50
C LYS A 64 26.43 2.28 6.16
N GLY A 65 26.70 3.57 6.21
CA GLY A 65 26.70 4.44 5.04
C GLY A 65 27.54 5.70 5.25
N THR A 66 27.72 6.48 4.19
CA THR A 66 28.20 7.85 4.28
C THR A 66 27.32 8.79 3.46
N SER A 67 27.28 10.07 3.84
CA SER A 67 26.45 11.09 3.19
C SER A 67 27.14 12.44 3.14
N ASP A 68 26.86 13.23 2.11
CA ASP A 68 27.31 14.63 2.05
C ASP A 68 26.50 15.54 2.99
N LYS A 69 25.33 15.07 3.45
CA LYS A 69 24.39 15.81 4.30
C LYS A 69 24.45 15.29 5.75
N SER A 70 24.32 16.22 6.70
CA SER A 70 24.29 15.93 8.15
C SER A 70 22.90 15.62 8.70
N ASN A 71 21.87 15.65 7.86
CA ASN A 71 20.48 15.54 8.30
C ASN A 71 19.97 14.08 8.44
N GLY A 72 20.82 13.09 8.15
CA GLY A 72 20.47 11.66 8.18
C GLY A 72 19.97 11.09 6.85
N SER A 73 19.81 11.92 5.81
CA SER A 73 19.53 11.42 4.46
C SER A 73 20.75 10.74 3.85
N GLY A 74 20.52 9.73 3.00
CA GLY A 74 21.59 8.98 2.36
C GLY A 74 21.22 7.52 2.12
N THR A 75 22.24 6.73 1.81
CA THR A 75 22.14 5.28 1.60
C THR A 75 23.01 4.55 2.62
N LEU A 76 22.44 3.53 3.25
CA LEU A 76 23.14 2.63 4.15
C LEU A 76 23.01 1.20 3.62
N GLU A 77 24.06 0.41 3.74
CA GLU A 77 24.13 -0.95 3.24
C GLU A 77 24.57 -1.90 4.36
N GLY A 78 24.19 -3.17 4.24
CA GLY A 78 24.59 -4.23 5.14
C GLY A 78 24.42 -5.60 4.51
N GLU A 79 24.89 -6.62 5.21
CA GLU A 79 24.84 -8.01 4.76
C GLU A 79 24.29 -8.89 5.89
N LYS A 80 23.29 -9.70 5.58
CA LYS A 80 22.72 -10.69 6.50
C LYS A 80 23.65 -11.90 6.63
N SER A 81 23.42 -12.72 7.65
CA SER A 81 24.20 -13.96 7.86
C SER A 81 24.06 -14.99 6.73
N ASP A 82 22.98 -14.93 5.95
CA ASP A 82 22.75 -15.75 4.75
C ASP A 82 23.37 -15.12 3.48
N LYS A 83 24.16 -14.06 3.63
CA LYS A 83 24.77 -13.23 2.59
C LYS A 83 23.82 -12.41 1.73
N SER A 84 22.53 -12.40 2.04
CA SER A 84 21.59 -11.46 1.41
C SER A 84 22.03 -10.02 1.69
N LYS A 85 21.97 -9.17 0.67
CA LYS A 85 22.35 -7.75 0.78
C LYS A 85 21.16 -6.94 1.22
N ALA A 86 21.37 -5.97 2.10
CA ALA A 86 20.35 -5.05 2.56
C ALA A 86 20.74 -3.61 2.21
N LYS A 87 19.76 -2.81 1.81
CA LYS A 87 19.95 -1.40 1.49
C LYS A 87 18.83 -0.56 2.09
N LEU A 88 19.18 0.44 2.88
CA LEU A 88 18.26 1.46 3.36
C LEU A 88 18.57 2.78 2.64
N THR A 89 17.57 3.32 1.95
CA THR A 89 17.64 4.65 1.32
C THR A 89 16.71 5.60 2.06
N ILE A 90 17.23 6.75 2.47
CA ILE A 90 16.51 7.80 3.20
C ILE A 90 16.47 9.04 2.32
N SER A 91 15.28 9.56 2.01
CA SER A 91 15.11 10.73 1.15
C SER A 91 15.73 11.99 1.75
N GLU A 92 16.11 12.95 0.91
CA GLU A 92 16.79 14.18 1.35
C GLU A 92 15.97 15.02 2.34
N ASP A 93 14.65 15.03 2.15
CA ASP A 93 13.66 15.72 2.98
C ASP A 93 13.18 14.87 4.17
N LEU A 94 13.73 13.67 4.34
CA LEU A 94 13.38 12.69 5.37
C LEU A 94 11.91 12.25 5.33
N SER A 95 11.19 12.52 4.24
CA SER A 95 9.77 12.19 4.11
C SER A 95 9.52 10.72 3.78
N LYS A 96 10.56 9.99 3.35
CA LYS A 96 10.45 8.63 2.86
C LYS A 96 11.68 7.79 3.20
N THR A 97 11.43 6.53 3.54
CA THR A 97 12.46 5.49 3.64
C THR A 97 12.14 4.34 2.68
N THR A 98 13.18 3.70 2.15
CA THR A 98 13.06 2.51 1.31
C THR A 98 14.08 1.49 1.78
N PHE A 99 13.60 0.38 2.32
CA PHE A 99 14.42 -0.74 2.79
C PHE A 99 14.25 -1.92 1.83
N GLU A 100 15.35 -2.34 1.22
CA GLU A 100 15.40 -3.37 0.20
C GLU A 100 16.30 -4.52 0.66
N ILE A 101 15.83 -5.75 0.46
CA ILE A 101 16.63 -6.96 0.61
C ILE A 101 16.83 -7.57 -0.78
N PHE A 102 18.07 -7.87 -1.09
CA PHE A 102 18.49 -8.53 -2.32
C PHE A 102 19.10 -9.88 -1.99
N LYS A 103 19.14 -10.77 -2.99
CA LYS A 103 19.96 -11.99 -2.93
C LYS A 103 21.46 -11.65 -2.82
N GLU A 104 22.29 -12.67 -2.64
CA GLU A 104 23.76 -12.54 -2.59
C GLU A 104 24.34 -11.80 -3.82
N ASP A 105 23.67 -11.89 -4.98
CA ASP A 105 24.04 -11.17 -6.21
C ASP A 105 23.93 -9.63 -6.13
N GLY A 106 23.27 -9.10 -5.10
CA GLY A 106 23.03 -7.68 -4.89
C GLY A 106 22.11 -7.03 -5.93
N LYS A 107 21.41 -7.82 -6.75
CA LYS A 107 20.60 -7.35 -7.88
C LYS A 107 19.17 -7.86 -7.83
N THR A 108 18.99 -9.13 -7.50
CA THR A 108 17.66 -9.74 -7.46
C THR A 108 16.98 -9.37 -6.16
N LEU A 109 15.89 -8.60 -6.23
CA LEU A 109 15.07 -8.25 -5.07
C LEU A 109 14.42 -9.49 -4.46
N VAL A 110 14.37 -9.50 -3.14
CA VAL A 110 13.64 -10.47 -2.31
C VAL A 110 12.46 -9.78 -1.64
N SER A 111 12.69 -8.59 -1.09
CA SER A 111 11.64 -7.77 -0.49
C SER A 111 11.98 -6.29 -0.57
N LYS A 112 10.94 -5.45 -0.57
CA LYS A 112 11.04 -4.00 -0.53
C LYS A 112 9.98 -3.43 0.39
N LYS A 113 10.37 -2.61 1.36
CA LYS A 113 9.46 -1.88 2.23
C LYS A 113 9.70 -0.39 2.11
N VAL A 114 8.66 0.34 1.77
CA VAL A 114 8.66 1.79 1.62
C VAL A 114 7.78 2.37 2.72
N ASN A 115 8.32 3.26 3.54
CA ASN A 115 7.54 3.98 4.54
C ASN A 115 7.52 5.48 4.22
N SER A 116 6.38 6.11 4.42
CA SER A 116 6.14 7.52 4.17
C SER A 116 5.89 8.27 5.47
N LYS A 117 6.14 9.58 5.47
CA LYS A 117 5.97 10.46 6.65
C LYS A 117 4.53 10.52 7.17
N ASP A 118 3.55 10.29 6.31
CA ASP A 118 2.14 10.17 6.67
C ASP A 118 1.79 8.85 7.39
N LYS A 119 2.81 8.02 7.67
CA LYS A 119 2.71 6.69 8.30
C LYS A 119 2.10 5.60 7.41
N SER A 120 1.84 5.88 6.14
CA SER A 120 1.53 4.83 5.17
C SER A 120 2.79 4.02 4.82
N SER A 121 2.60 2.77 4.41
CA SER A 121 3.69 1.93 3.93
C SER A 121 3.26 1.00 2.81
N ILE A 122 4.22 0.66 1.94
CA ILE A 122 4.06 -0.37 0.92
C ILE A 122 5.15 -1.42 1.14
N GLU A 123 4.74 -2.69 1.27
CA GLU A 123 5.62 -3.83 1.37
C GLU A 123 5.41 -4.76 0.16
N GLU A 124 6.49 -5.10 -0.53
CA GLU A 124 6.51 -5.93 -1.72
C GLU A 124 7.44 -7.12 -1.48
N LYS A 125 7.00 -8.32 -1.86
CA LYS A 125 7.83 -9.53 -1.89
C LYS A 125 7.97 -10.02 -3.32
N PHE A 126 9.13 -10.60 -3.62
CA PHE A 126 9.49 -11.03 -4.96
C PHE A 126 9.81 -12.52 -4.96
N ASN A 127 9.43 -13.21 -6.03
CA ASN A 127 9.71 -14.62 -6.21
C ASN A 127 11.18 -14.87 -6.59
N ALA A 128 11.56 -16.13 -6.80
CA ALA A 128 12.93 -16.49 -7.14
C ALA A 128 13.46 -15.86 -8.45
N LYS A 129 12.58 -15.39 -9.36
CA LYS A 129 12.94 -14.69 -10.60
C LYS A 129 13.00 -13.17 -10.43
N GLY A 130 12.68 -12.64 -9.25
CA GLY A 130 12.57 -11.21 -8.99
C GLY A 130 11.24 -10.60 -9.46
N GLU A 131 10.22 -11.42 -9.71
CA GLU A 131 8.87 -10.94 -10.08
C GLU A 131 8.03 -10.72 -8.81
N LEU A 132 7.20 -9.68 -8.79
CA LEU A 132 6.33 -9.35 -7.66
C LEU A 132 5.36 -10.52 -7.38
N SER A 133 5.35 -11.03 -6.15
CA SER A 133 4.49 -12.14 -5.72
C SER A 133 3.46 -11.74 -4.66
N GLU A 134 3.80 -10.76 -3.82
CA GLU A 134 2.91 -10.20 -2.79
C GLU A 134 3.11 -8.70 -2.69
N LYS A 135 2.03 -7.97 -2.39
CA LYS A 135 2.06 -6.54 -2.12
C LYS A 135 1.06 -6.19 -1.02
N THR A 136 1.53 -5.54 0.03
CA THR A 136 0.70 -5.00 1.11
C THR A 136 0.81 -3.49 1.13
N ILE A 137 -0.32 -2.81 1.12
CA ILE A 137 -0.40 -1.36 1.27
C ILE A 137 -1.10 -1.10 2.61
N LEU A 138 -0.39 -0.49 3.56
CA LEU A 138 -0.94 0.03 4.80
C LEU A 138 -1.22 1.52 4.61
N ARG A 139 -2.48 1.92 4.74
CA ARG A 139 -2.88 3.33 4.69
C ARG A 139 -2.63 4.00 6.05
N ALA A 140 -2.55 5.32 6.05
CA ALA A 140 -2.32 6.12 7.27
C ALA A 140 -3.41 5.92 8.35
N ASN A 141 -4.64 5.58 7.95
CA ASN A 141 -5.75 5.26 8.87
C ASN A 141 -5.71 3.82 9.42
N GLY A 142 -4.70 3.02 9.04
CA GLY A 142 -4.51 1.65 9.51
C GLY A 142 -5.19 0.55 8.67
N THR A 143 -6.04 0.92 7.70
CA THR A 143 -6.63 -0.05 6.76
C THR A 143 -5.59 -0.57 5.77
N ARG A 144 -5.86 -1.73 5.16
CA ARG A 144 -4.87 -2.40 4.30
C ARG A 144 -5.48 -2.90 3.00
N LEU A 145 -4.68 -2.84 1.94
CA LEU A 145 -4.86 -3.65 0.74
C LEU A 145 -3.79 -4.73 0.72
N GLU A 146 -4.22 -5.98 0.67
CA GLU A 146 -3.38 -7.18 0.66
C GLU A 146 -3.56 -7.89 -0.68
N TYR A 147 -2.47 -7.98 -1.44
CA TYR A 147 -2.41 -8.68 -2.72
C TYR A 147 -1.47 -9.87 -2.59
N THR A 148 -1.97 -11.05 -2.90
CA THR A 148 -1.23 -12.31 -2.78
C THR A 148 -1.37 -13.13 -4.05
N GLU A 149 -0.46 -14.11 -4.22
CA GLU A 149 -0.47 -14.99 -5.40
C GLU A 149 -0.42 -14.18 -6.72
N ILE A 150 0.32 -13.08 -6.72
CA ILE A 150 0.49 -12.24 -7.89
C ILE A 150 1.27 -13.04 -8.94
N LYS A 151 0.69 -13.15 -10.14
CA LYS A 151 1.26 -13.84 -11.28
C LYS A 151 1.99 -12.86 -12.20
N SER A 152 2.73 -13.39 -13.16
CA SER A 152 3.47 -12.60 -14.16
C SER A 152 2.58 -11.71 -15.04
N ASP A 153 1.29 -12.01 -15.18
CA ASP A 153 0.31 -11.19 -15.89
C ASP A 153 -0.31 -10.08 -15.00
N GLY A 154 0.13 -9.95 -13.75
CA GLY A 154 -0.38 -8.99 -12.78
C GLY A 154 -1.70 -9.39 -12.12
N THR A 155 -2.23 -10.59 -12.40
CA THR A 155 -3.44 -11.09 -11.72
C THR A 155 -3.10 -11.73 -10.39
N GLY A 156 -4.05 -11.72 -9.45
CA GLY A 156 -3.86 -12.32 -8.13
C GLY A 156 -5.12 -12.27 -7.26
N LYS A 157 -4.96 -12.61 -5.98
CA LYS A 157 -5.99 -12.43 -4.96
C LYS A 157 -5.87 -11.04 -4.35
N ALA A 158 -7.01 -10.49 -3.94
CA ALA A 158 -7.06 -9.19 -3.27
C ALA A 158 -7.93 -9.27 -2.02
N LYS A 159 -7.49 -8.58 -0.97
CA LYS A 159 -8.26 -8.37 0.25
C LYS A 159 -8.08 -6.93 0.72
N GLU A 160 -9.18 -6.29 1.07
CA GLU A 160 -9.15 -5.00 1.75
C GLU A 160 -9.56 -5.21 3.20
N ALA A 161 -8.60 -5.07 4.12
CA ALA A 161 -8.86 -5.10 5.55
C ALA A 161 -9.24 -3.69 6.00
N LEU A 162 -10.53 -3.50 6.28
CA LEU A 162 -11.05 -2.29 6.93
C LEU A 162 -10.84 -2.41 8.44
N LYS A 163 -11.32 -1.42 9.20
CA LYS A 163 -11.17 -1.39 10.66
C LYS A 163 -11.81 -2.61 11.34
N ASP A 164 -13.05 -2.93 10.96
CA ASP A 164 -13.85 -3.92 11.70
C ASP A 164 -14.09 -5.24 10.92
N PHE A 165 -13.94 -5.23 9.59
CA PHE A 165 -14.11 -6.41 8.75
C PHE A 165 -13.26 -6.32 7.47
N ALA A 166 -13.24 -7.38 6.66
CA ALA A 166 -12.52 -7.42 5.41
C ALA A 166 -13.44 -7.70 4.21
N LEU A 167 -13.05 -7.16 3.06
CA LEU A 167 -13.63 -7.46 1.76
C LEU A 167 -12.63 -8.27 0.94
N GLU A 168 -13.10 -9.28 0.21
CA GLU A 168 -12.23 -10.17 -0.58
C GLU A 168 -12.58 -10.12 -2.06
N GLY A 169 -11.60 -10.44 -2.90
CA GLY A 169 -11.79 -10.55 -4.33
C GLY A 169 -10.49 -10.77 -5.09
N THR A 170 -10.36 -10.10 -6.24
CA THR A 170 -9.30 -10.38 -7.21
C THR A 170 -8.58 -9.12 -7.65
N LEU A 171 -7.27 -9.25 -7.89
CA LEU A 171 -6.45 -8.27 -8.57
C LEU A 171 -6.37 -8.61 -10.06
N ALA A 172 -6.55 -7.61 -10.91
CA ALA A 172 -6.24 -7.63 -12.34
C ALA A 172 -5.28 -6.47 -12.66
N ALA A 173 -4.75 -6.45 -13.89
CA ALA A 173 -3.75 -5.47 -14.30
C ALA A 173 -4.21 -4.00 -14.20
N ASP A 174 -5.51 -3.74 -14.40
CA ASP A 174 -6.11 -2.41 -14.43
C ASP A 174 -6.80 -2.01 -13.12
N LYS A 175 -7.31 -2.99 -12.36
CA LYS A 175 -8.09 -2.76 -11.15
C LYS A 175 -8.11 -3.94 -10.18
N THR A 176 -8.40 -3.62 -8.93
CA THR A 176 -8.88 -4.58 -7.94
C THR A 176 -10.40 -4.63 -7.95
N THR A 177 -10.97 -5.82 -7.77
CA THR A 177 -12.43 -6.01 -7.60
C THR A 177 -12.70 -6.83 -6.36
N LEU A 178 -13.38 -6.23 -5.39
CA LEU A 178 -13.81 -6.85 -4.13
C LEU A 178 -15.31 -7.13 -4.21
N LYS A 179 -15.76 -8.29 -3.73
CA LYS A 179 -17.15 -8.74 -3.92
C LYS A 179 -17.81 -9.13 -2.60
N VAL A 180 -19.08 -8.77 -2.47
CA VAL A 180 -19.97 -9.26 -1.41
C VAL A 180 -21.23 -9.82 -2.07
N THR A 181 -21.49 -11.09 -1.80
CA THR A 181 -22.67 -11.80 -2.33
C THR A 181 -23.66 -12.06 -1.21
N GLU A 182 -24.93 -11.72 -1.43
CA GLU A 182 -26.05 -12.02 -0.55
C GLU A 182 -27.24 -12.48 -1.42
N GLY A 183 -27.58 -13.76 -1.34
CA GLY A 183 -28.58 -14.36 -2.22
C GLY A 183 -28.25 -14.17 -3.71
N THR A 184 -29.13 -13.52 -4.45
CA THR A 184 -28.95 -13.19 -5.88
C THR A 184 -28.23 -11.86 -6.12
N VAL A 185 -27.97 -11.09 -5.06
CA VAL A 185 -27.33 -9.77 -5.11
C VAL A 185 -25.81 -9.91 -4.99
N VAL A 186 -25.09 -9.26 -5.90
CA VAL A 186 -23.64 -9.15 -5.89
C VAL A 186 -23.28 -7.66 -5.91
N LEU A 187 -22.62 -7.21 -4.84
CA LEU A 187 -22.00 -5.89 -4.74
C LEU A 187 -20.53 -6.03 -5.15
N SER A 188 -20.07 -5.26 -6.13
CA SER A 188 -18.65 -5.18 -6.50
C SER A 188 -18.10 -3.79 -6.19
N LYS A 189 -17.05 -3.70 -5.37
CA LYS A 189 -16.22 -2.50 -5.21
C LYS A 189 -15.00 -2.62 -6.11
N HIS A 190 -14.80 -1.66 -7.00
CA HIS A 190 -13.64 -1.57 -7.86
C HIS A 190 -12.67 -0.50 -7.35
N ILE A 191 -11.39 -0.85 -7.33
CA ILE A 191 -10.29 0.07 -7.00
C ILE A 191 -9.35 0.08 -8.20
N PRO A 192 -9.52 1.02 -9.14
CA PRO A 192 -8.63 1.16 -10.28
C PRO A 192 -7.26 1.69 -9.85
N ASN A 193 -6.26 1.58 -10.73
CA ASN A 193 -4.91 2.08 -10.48
C ASN A 193 -4.85 3.60 -10.20
N SER A 194 -5.86 4.38 -10.61
CA SER A 194 -5.99 5.81 -10.29
C SER A 194 -6.35 6.08 -8.82
N GLY A 195 -6.86 5.07 -8.09
CA GLY A 195 -7.29 5.18 -6.70
C GLY A 195 -8.73 5.64 -6.48
N GLU A 196 -9.40 6.20 -7.49
CA GLU A 196 -10.81 6.60 -7.39
C GLU A 196 -11.73 5.38 -7.51
N ILE A 197 -12.41 5.02 -6.42
CA ILE A 197 -13.23 3.81 -6.38
C ILE A 197 -14.52 3.96 -7.18
N THR A 198 -15.05 2.83 -7.66
CA THR A 198 -16.43 2.73 -8.13
C THR A 198 -17.11 1.52 -7.51
N VAL A 199 -18.43 1.54 -7.44
CA VAL A 199 -19.21 0.44 -6.86
C VAL A 199 -20.40 0.12 -7.75
N GLU A 200 -20.60 -1.15 -8.04
CA GLU A 200 -21.75 -1.64 -8.80
C GLU A 200 -22.54 -2.66 -7.97
N LEU A 201 -23.82 -2.81 -8.29
CA LEU A 201 -24.69 -3.82 -7.70
C LEU A 201 -25.48 -4.52 -8.80
N ASN A 202 -25.34 -5.84 -8.85
CA ASN A 202 -26.01 -6.71 -9.80
C ASN A 202 -26.92 -7.69 -9.05
N ASP A 203 -28.17 -7.79 -9.45
CA ASP A 203 -29.13 -8.76 -8.90
C ASP A 203 -29.68 -9.64 -10.04
N SER A 204 -29.42 -10.95 -9.95
CA SER A 204 -29.90 -11.93 -10.94
C SER A 204 -31.38 -12.26 -10.79
N ASN A 205 -32.06 -11.76 -9.75
CA ASN A 205 -33.50 -11.91 -9.58
C ASN A 205 -34.25 -11.32 -10.78
N SER A 206 -35.19 -12.10 -11.32
CA SER A 206 -36.06 -11.71 -12.43
C SER A 206 -37.34 -11.01 -11.97
N THR A 207 -37.70 -11.12 -10.70
CA THR A 207 -38.93 -10.55 -10.13
C THR A 207 -38.72 -9.08 -9.81
N GLN A 208 -39.30 -8.18 -10.62
CA GLN A 208 -39.14 -6.73 -10.48
C GLN A 208 -39.49 -6.19 -9.09
N ALA A 209 -40.47 -6.79 -8.42
CA ALA A 209 -40.92 -6.38 -7.08
C ALA A 209 -39.86 -6.58 -5.99
N THR A 210 -38.89 -7.48 -6.20
CA THR A 210 -37.85 -7.82 -5.21
C THR A 210 -36.42 -7.69 -5.74
N LYS A 211 -36.27 -7.42 -7.04
CA LYS A 211 -34.98 -7.16 -7.69
C LYS A 211 -34.37 -5.85 -7.21
N LYS A 212 -33.12 -5.90 -6.78
CA LYS A 212 -32.31 -4.72 -6.43
C LYS A 212 -31.63 -4.16 -7.66
N THR A 213 -31.57 -2.84 -7.73
CA THR A 213 -30.72 -2.11 -8.68
C THR A 213 -29.89 -1.09 -7.92
N GLY A 214 -28.66 -0.83 -8.39
CA GLY A 214 -27.75 0.15 -7.80
C GLY A 214 -27.41 1.26 -8.79
N LYS A 215 -27.34 2.49 -8.30
CA LYS A 215 -26.80 3.64 -9.04
C LYS A 215 -25.66 4.26 -8.24
N TRP A 216 -24.46 4.29 -8.83
CA TRP A 216 -23.27 4.93 -8.26
C TRP A 216 -23.24 6.43 -8.59
N ASP A 217 -22.87 7.24 -7.61
CA ASP A 217 -22.50 8.64 -7.77
C ASP A 217 -21.08 8.85 -7.24
N SER A 218 -20.13 9.10 -8.15
CA SER A 218 -18.73 9.31 -7.81
C SER A 218 -18.48 10.58 -7.00
N ASN A 219 -19.30 11.63 -7.19
CA ASN A 219 -19.13 12.90 -6.49
C ASN A 219 -19.32 12.76 -4.97
N THR A 220 -20.17 11.83 -4.57
CA THR A 220 -20.53 11.56 -3.19
C THR A 220 -20.06 10.19 -2.71
N SER A 221 -19.38 9.42 -3.57
CA SER A 221 -18.96 8.03 -3.30
C SER A 221 -20.11 7.16 -2.73
N THR A 222 -21.30 7.33 -3.31
CA THR A 222 -22.55 6.75 -2.80
C THR A 222 -23.19 5.81 -3.82
N LEU A 223 -23.57 4.62 -3.36
CA LEU A 223 -24.43 3.70 -4.08
C LEU A 223 -25.87 3.81 -3.56
N THR A 224 -26.79 4.28 -4.38
CA THR A 224 -28.23 4.26 -4.07
C THR A 224 -28.84 2.95 -4.55
N ILE A 225 -29.41 2.18 -3.62
CA ILE A 225 -30.12 0.92 -3.92
C ILE A 225 -31.61 1.20 -4.08
N SER A 226 -32.19 0.69 -5.16
CA SER A 226 -33.63 0.75 -5.43
C SER A 226 -34.24 -0.63 -5.58
N VAL A 227 -35.52 -0.75 -5.19
CA VAL A 227 -36.37 -1.94 -5.40
C VAL A 227 -37.73 -1.43 -5.87
N ASN A 228 -38.31 -2.09 -6.89
CA ASN A 228 -39.60 -1.69 -7.45
C ASN A 228 -39.70 -0.19 -7.76
N SER A 229 -38.66 0.37 -8.39
CA SER A 229 -38.53 1.79 -8.76
C SER A 229 -38.53 2.80 -7.61
N LYS A 230 -38.34 2.36 -6.36
CA LYS A 230 -38.19 3.23 -5.19
C LYS A 230 -36.80 3.08 -4.59
N LYS A 231 -36.19 4.21 -4.21
CA LYS A 231 -34.95 4.20 -3.42
C LYS A 231 -35.25 3.59 -2.06
N THR A 232 -34.34 2.76 -1.58
CA THR A 232 -34.49 2.07 -0.30
C THR A 232 -33.38 2.43 0.66
N LYS A 233 -32.14 2.48 0.19
CA LYS A 233 -30.96 2.75 1.00
C LYS A 233 -29.89 3.47 0.18
N ASN A 234 -29.09 4.28 0.84
CA ASN A 234 -27.77 4.69 0.38
C ASN A 234 -26.71 3.90 1.13
N ILE A 235 -25.69 3.43 0.40
CA ILE A 235 -24.45 2.90 0.94
C ILE A 235 -23.33 3.86 0.54
N VAL A 236 -22.69 4.49 1.51
CA VAL A 236 -21.61 5.47 1.26
C VAL A 236 -20.27 4.84 1.61
N PHE A 237 -19.31 4.93 0.70
CA PHE A 237 -17.93 4.50 0.90
C PHE A 237 -17.09 5.75 1.20
N THR A 238 -16.71 5.94 2.46
CA THR A 238 -16.15 7.22 2.92
C THR A 238 -14.66 7.32 2.62
N LYS A 239 -14.10 8.54 2.72
CA LYS A 239 -12.66 8.79 2.52
C LYS A 239 -11.80 8.21 3.64
N GLU A 240 -12.41 7.92 4.78
CA GLU A 240 -11.80 7.29 5.95
C GLU A 240 -11.78 5.76 5.84
N ASP A 241 -12.15 5.20 4.68
CA ASP A 241 -12.29 3.76 4.42
C ASP A 241 -13.32 3.07 5.32
N THR A 242 -14.42 3.77 5.63
CA THR A 242 -15.59 3.18 6.30
C THR A 242 -16.74 3.01 5.31
N ILE A 243 -17.73 2.19 5.66
CA ILE A 243 -18.97 2.05 4.89
C ILE A 243 -20.13 2.44 5.80
N THR A 244 -21.00 3.33 5.33
CA THR A 244 -22.22 3.69 6.05
C THR A 244 -23.46 3.32 5.26
N VAL A 245 -24.56 3.08 5.96
CA VAL A 245 -25.87 2.84 5.36
C VAL A 245 -26.92 3.78 5.95
N GLN A 246 -27.78 4.34 5.10
CA GLN A 246 -28.92 5.15 5.50
C GLN A 246 -30.14 4.77 4.68
N LYS A 247 -31.32 4.71 5.31
CA LYS A 247 -32.58 4.33 4.65
C LYS A 247 -33.28 5.55 4.05
N TYR A 248 -34.08 5.29 3.03
CA TYR A 248 -35.09 6.21 2.54
C TYR A 248 -36.44 5.97 3.22
N ASP A 249 -37.28 7.01 3.20
CA ASP A 249 -38.70 6.92 3.51
C ASP A 249 -39.43 5.90 2.61
N SER A 250 -40.65 5.53 2.99
CA SER A 250 -41.48 4.58 2.21
C SER A 250 -41.87 5.08 0.80
N ALA A 251 -41.74 6.39 0.57
CA ALA A 251 -41.91 7.01 -0.74
C ALA A 251 -40.67 6.86 -1.63
N GLY A 252 -39.49 6.60 -1.05
CA GLY A 252 -38.21 6.52 -1.75
C GLY A 252 -37.64 7.88 -2.15
N THR A 253 -38.02 8.95 -1.42
CA THR A 253 -37.71 10.34 -1.76
C THR A 253 -36.70 10.97 -0.82
N ASN A 254 -36.94 10.89 0.48
CA ASN A 254 -36.09 11.52 1.49
C ASN A 254 -35.35 10.45 2.29
N LEU A 255 -34.12 10.78 2.72
CA LEU A 255 -33.41 9.96 3.69
C LEU A 255 -34.04 10.13 5.06
N GLU A 256 -34.14 9.04 5.81
CA GLU A 256 -34.66 9.01 7.18
C GLU A 256 -33.56 8.71 8.18
N GLY A 257 -33.70 9.25 9.39
CA GLY A 257 -32.75 9.05 10.48
C GLY A 257 -31.34 9.52 10.15
N ASN A 258 -30.34 8.88 10.75
CA ASN A 258 -28.93 9.17 10.51
C ASN A 258 -28.26 7.98 9.80
N ALA A 259 -27.20 8.24 9.03
CA ALA A 259 -26.36 7.19 8.49
C ALA A 259 -25.68 6.41 9.63
N VAL A 260 -25.63 5.09 9.48
CA VAL A 260 -25.03 4.17 10.46
C VAL A 260 -23.81 3.51 9.83
N GLU A 261 -22.69 3.55 10.53
CA GLU A 261 -21.46 2.85 10.13
C GLU A 261 -21.66 1.33 10.23
N ILE A 262 -21.25 0.63 9.17
CA ILE A 262 -21.22 -0.83 9.09
C ILE A 262 -19.93 -1.31 9.75
N LYS A 263 -20.08 -2.16 10.76
CA LYS A 263 -18.99 -2.72 11.56
C LYS A 263 -18.74 -4.20 11.28
N THR A 264 -19.65 -4.87 10.58
CA THR A 264 -19.48 -6.29 10.23
C THR A 264 -19.85 -6.57 8.79
N LEU A 265 -19.27 -7.63 8.22
CA LEU A 265 -19.65 -8.11 6.90
C LEU A 265 -21.14 -8.53 6.85
N ASP A 266 -21.70 -9.03 7.95
CA ASP A 266 -23.10 -9.42 8.02
C ASP A 266 -24.06 -8.21 8.03
N GLU A 267 -23.67 -7.09 8.64
CA GLU A 267 -24.41 -5.83 8.51
C GLU A 267 -24.42 -5.33 7.06
N LEU A 268 -23.30 -5.46 6.33
CA LEU A 268 -23.26 -5.16 4.90
C LEU A 268 -24.16 -6.08 4.11
N LYS A 269 -24.11 -7.40 4.36
CA LYS A 269 -25.03 -8.35 3.72
C LYS A 269 -26.50 -8.02 4.03
N ASN A 270 -26.82 -7.65 5.27
CA ASN A 270 -28.17 -7.22 5.65
C ASN A 270 -28.60 -5.91 4.95
N ALA A 271 -27.65 -5.04 4.60
CA ALA A 271 -27.93 -3.87 3.77
C ALA A 271 -28.30 -4.27 2.32
N LEU A 272 -27.81 -5.41 1.82
CA LEU A 272 -28.09 -5.94 0.47
C LEU A 272 -29.39 -6.77 0.37
N LYS A 273 -29.94 -7.22 1.50
CA LYS A 273 -31.28 -7.84 1.58
C LYS A 273 -32.39 -6.82 1.29
#